data_AF-A0A9W8W5N8-F1
#
_entry.id   AF-A0A9W8W5N8-F1
#
_cell.length_a   1.000
_cell.length_b   1.000
_cell.length_c   1.000
_cell.angle_alpha   90.00
_cell.angle_beta   90.00
_cell.angle_gamma   90.00
#
_symmetry.space_group_name_H-M   'P 1'
#
loop_
_entity.id
_entity.type
_entity.pdbx_description
1 polymer ?
#
loop_
_entity_poly.entity_id
_entity_poly.type
_entity_poly.pdbx_seq_one_letter_code
_entity_poly.pdbx_strand_id
1 'polypeptide(L)'
;MNKDDDKARVLECLKELQDSFEDSRGTVNGLNLWKYDRGWWREVEAFSFQALLELARKMKENDIPCSAYQMSYGYTVFEHPPKPRNVFTWNLHHFPHPMVFIEEYHKLGMRLVANIKHYVLENHPEYQKLKGAGALFADPHTNQSVITRLWSDERGENGLGSHIDFTSAKDIKRRREEGIDCM
;
A
#
# COMPACT_ATOMS: atom_id res chain seq x y z
N MET A 1 4.48 21.31 -2.56
CA MET A 1 5.66 20.49 -2.26
C MET A 1 5.59 20.20 -0.77
N ASN A 2 5.12 19.02 -0.38
CA ASN A 2 4.70 18.72 1.02
C ASN A 2 5.88 18.30 1.92
N LYS A 3 7.06 18.90 1.76
CA LYS A 3 8.25 18.55 2.53
C LYS A 3 8.94 19.83 2.96
N ASP A 4 9.17 19.95 4.25
CA ASP A 4 9.91 21.02 4.92
C ASP A 4 11.29 20.47 5.28
N ASP A 5 12.35 21.08 4.75
CA ASP A 5 13.75 20.69 4.94
C ASP A 5 14.55 21.72 5.78
N ASP A 6 13.85 22.73 6.33
CA ASP A 6 14.44 23.68 7.23
C ASP A 6 14.75 23.02 8.59
N LYS A 7 16.05 22.96 8.93
CA LYS A 7 16.52 22.31 10.15
C LYS A 7 15.91 22.90 11.42
N ALA A 8 15.64 24.20 11.46
CA ALA A 8 15.05 24.84 12.64
C ALA A 8 13.58 24.45 12.79
N ARG A 9 12.81 24.43 11.69
CA ARG A 9 11.40 23.97 11.70
C ARG A 9 11.28 22.50 12.04
N VAL A 10 12.19 21.65 11.55
CA VAL A 10 12.24 20.22 11.93
C VAL A 10 12.52 20.05 13.42
N LEU A 11 13.45 20.82 13.98
CA LEU A 11 13.78 20.76 15.42
C LEU A 11 12.64 21.32 16.29
N GLU A 12 11.96 22.36 15.85
CA GLU A 12 10.78 22.92 16.50
C GLU A 12 9.63 21.91 16.54
N CYS A 13 9.33 21.26 15.40
CA CYS A 13 8.34 20.19 15.32
C CYS A 13 8.69 19.00 16.21
N LEU A 14 9.96 18.60 16.28
CA LEU A 14 10.42 17.54 17.18
C LEU A 14 10.19 17.92 18.66
N LYS A 15 10.43 19.18 19.02
CA LYS A 15 10.23 19.67 20.38
C LYS A 15 8.74 19.74 20.74
N GLU A 16 7.90 20.21 19.82
CA GLU A 16 6.44 20.18 19.96
C GLU A 16 5.94 18.75 20.18
N LEU A 17 6.36 17.80 19.33
CA LEU A 17 6.00 16.38 19.49
C LEU A 17 6.45 15.77 20.83
N GLN A 18 7.53 16.29 21.44
CA GLN A 18 8.01 15.85 22.75
C GLN A 18 7.21 16.46 23.91
N ASP A 19 6.82 17.73 23.78
CA ASP A 19 6.22 18.50 24.88
C ASP A 19 4.68 18.46 24.88
N SER A 20 4.03 18.23 23.73
CA SER A 20 2.56 18.39 23.58
C SER A 20 1.79 17.11 23.24
N PHE A 21 2.45 15.97 23.09
CA PHE A 21 1.76 14.69 22.84
C PHE A 21 1.41 14.02 24.18
N GLU A 22 0.22 14.31 24.70
CA GLU A 22 -0.32 13.59 25.86
C GLU A 22 -0.49 12.09 25.53
N ASP A 23 -0.25 11.22 26.53
CA ASP A 23 -0.34 9.76 26.42
C ASP A 23 -1.59 9.31 25.64
N SER A 24 -1.40 8.99 24.36
CA SER A 24 -2.30 8.08 23.66
C SER A 24 -2.23 6.76 24.41
N ARG A 25 -3.36 6.30 24.97
CA ARG A 25 -3.47 5.06 25.76
C ARG A 25 -3.30 3.78 24.91
N GLY A 26 -2.39 3.78 23.95
CA GLY A 26 -2.12 2.66 23.05
C GLY A 26 -0.62 2.53 22.75
N THR A 27 -0.14 1.29 22.69
CA THR A 27 1.24 0.99 22.28
C THR A 27 1.34 1.06 20.75
N VAL A 28 2.15 1.98 20.22
CA VAL A 28 2.49 2.01 18.80
C VAL A 28 3.67 1.07 18.54
N ASN A 29 3.39 -0.15 18.07
CA ASN A 29 4.43 -1.08 17.60
C ASN A 29 4.66 -0.86 16.10
N GLY A 30 5.92 -0.69 15.67
CA GLY A 30 6.29 -0.68 14.24
C GLY A 30 6.48 0.69 13.57
N LEU A 31 6.71 1.76 14.33
CA LEU A 31 6.99 3.07 13.75
C LEU A 31 8.44 3.10 13.19
N ASN A 32 8.58 3.07 11.87
CA ASN A 32 9.86 3.23 11.18
C ASN A 32 10.00 4.70 10.72
N LEU A 33 11.00 5.40 11.26
CA LEU A 33 11.32 6.77 10.84
C LEU A 33 12.28 6.72 9.64
N TRP A 34 11.87 7.26 8.49
CA TRP A 34 12.72 7.36 7.31
C TRP A 34 13.32 8.77 7.22
N LYS A 35 14.65 8.86 7.30
CA LYS A 35 15.37 10.11 7.02
C LYS A 35 15.71 10.15 5.52
N TYR A 36 14.97 10.96 4.77
CA TYR A 36 15.27 11.19 3.35
C TYR A 36 16.30 12.29 3.22
N ASP A 37 17.49 11.98 2.70
CA ASP A 37 18.49 12.99 2.31
C ASP A 37 18.39 13.22 0.78
N ARG A 38 17.82 14.36 0.39
CA ARG A 38 17.82 15.00 -0.95
C ARG A 38 16.83 14.54 -2.03
N GLY A 39 16.61 15.48 -2.95
CA GLY A 39 15.51 15.60 -3.92
C GLY A 39 15.46 14.57 -5.06
N TRP A 40 14.39 14.68 -5.85
CA TRP A 40 13.89 13.64 -6.73
C TRP A 40 14.27 13.90 -8.19
N TRP A 41 15.11 13.03 -8.75
CA TRP A 41 15.08 12.67 -10.17
C TRP A 41 14.75 11.18 -10.22
N ARG A 42 13.79 10.78 -11.07
CA ARG A 42 13.40 9.37 -11.22
C ARG A 42 13.58 8.97 -12.68
N GLU A 43 14.58 8.15 -12.92
CA GLU A 43 14.53 7.23 -14.05
C GLU A 43 13.58 6.10 -13.63
N VAL A 44 12.52 5.88 -14.42
CA VAL A 44 11.57 4.81 -14.15
C VAL A 44 12.11 3.58 -14.85
N GLU A 45 12.77 2.72 -14.09
CA GLU A 45 13.20 1.41 -14.55
C GLU A 45 12.21 0.34 -14.10
N ALA A 46 11.89 -0.58 -15.00
CA ALA A 46 11.09 -1.75 -14.68
C ALA A 46 12.03 -2.86 -14.18
N PHE A 47 11.84 -3.28 -12.93
CA PHE A 47 12.61 -4.37 -12.35
C PHE A 47 11.85 -5.69 -12.51
N SER A 48 12.55 -6.74 -12.93
CA SER A 48 11.99 -8.08 -12.94
C SER A 48 11.87 -8.65 -11.53
N PHE A 49 11.02 -9.65 -11.36
CA PHE A 49 10.95 -10.48 -10.15
C PHE A 49 12.34 -10.93 -9.66
N GLN A 50 13.22 -11.34 -10.60
CA GLN A 50 14.57 -11.81 -10.27
C GLN A 50 15.46 -10.66 -9.78
N ALA A 51 15.37 -9.48 -10.39
CA ALA A 51 16.14 -8.32 -9.97
C ALA A 51 15.79 -7.89 -8.53
N LEU A 52 14.52 -7.97 -8.14
CA LEU A 52 14.08 -7.68 -6.77
C LEU A 52 14.66 -8.67 -5.75
N LEU A 53 14.65 -9.97 -6.06
CA LEU A 53 15.28 -10.99 -5.20
C LEU A 53 16.80 -10.84 -5.13
N GLU A 54 17.45 -10.53 -6.25
CA GLU A 54 18.89 -10.30 -6.28
C GLU A 54 19.28 -9.09 -5.43
N LEU A 55 18.50 -8.00 -5.46
CA LEU A 55 18.68 -6.86 -4.57
C LEU A 55 18.63 -7.30 -3.10
N ALA A 56 17.59 -8.04 -2.70
CA ALA A 56 17.45 -8.51 -1.33
C ALA A 56 18.63 -9.41 -0.89
N ARG A 57 19.11 -10.29 -1.78
CA ARG A 57 20.31 -11.12 -1.53
C ARG A 57 21.56 -10.25 -1.38
N LYS A 58 21.78 -9.29 -2.28
CA LYS A 58 22.91 -8.36 -2.21
C LYS A 58 22.91 -7.53 -0.93
N MET A 59 21.75 -7.08 -0.46
CA MET A 59 21.65 -6.38 0.82
C MET A 59 22.14 -7.27 1.97
N LYS A 60 21.73 -8.53 2.00
CA LYS A 60 22.19 -9.52 2.99
C LYS A 60 23.69 -9.81 2.88
N GLU A 61 24.20 -9.98 1.66
CA GLU A 61 25.63 -10.24 1.40
C GLU A 61 26.53 -9.07 1.83
N ASN A 62 26.03 -7.83 1.72
CA ASN A 62 26.77 -6.61 2.05
C ASN A 62 26.49 -6.09 3.48
N ASP A 63 25.86 -6.89 4.33
CA ASP A 63 25.50 -6.52 5.71
C ASP A 63 24.69 -5.21 5.80
N ILE A 64 23.81 -4.98 4.83
CA ILE A 64 22.90 -3.83 4.82
C ILE A 64 21.61 -4.23 5.54
N PRO A 65 21.34 -3.71 6.74
CA PRO A 65 20.17 -4.10 7.50
C PRO A 65 18.89 -3.59 6.82
N CYS A 66 17.98 -4.52 6.53
CA CYS A 66 16.65 -4.18 6.01
C CYS A 66 15.64 -5.21 6.49
N SER A 67 14.64 -4.75 7.24
CA SER A 67 13.62 -5.60 7.86
C SER A 67 12.33 -5.68 7.05
N ALA A 68 12.13 -4.80 6.08
CA ALA A 68 10.92 -4.75 5.29
C ALA A 68 11.14 -4.14 3.89
N TYR A 69 10.41 -4.66 2.91
CA TYR A 69 10.33 -4.11 1.56
C TYR A 69 8.93 -3.56 1.32
N GLN A 70 8.85 -2.25 1.06
CA GLN A 70 7.59 -1.56 0.78
C GLN A 70 7.24 -1.70 -0.70
N MET A 71 6.15 -2.41 -0.98
CA MET A 71 5.59 -2.54 -2.31
C MET A 71 4.63 -1.38 -2.54
N SER A 72 4.97 -0.48 -3.44
CA SER A 72 4.08 0.61 -3.87
C SER A 72 2.94 0.06 -4.75
N TYR A 73 2.59 0.68 -5.87
CA TYR A 73 1.43 0.24 -6.66
C TYR A 73 1.72 -0.88 -7.68
N GLY A 74 2.98 -1.06 -8.09
CA GLY A 74 3.36 -1.93 -9.23
C GLY A 74 2.95 -3.39 -9.14
N TYR A 75 2.68 -3.91 -7.93
CA TYR A 75 2.19 -5.28 -7.73
C TYR A 75 0.69 -5.45 -8.03
N THR A 76 -0.06 -4.35 -8.21
CA THR A 76 -1.54 -4.33 -8.39
C THR A 76 -1.99 -3.68 -9.71
N VAL A 77 -1.05 -3.19 -10.51
CA VAL A 77 -1.35 -2.47 -11.76
C VAL A 77 -1.72 -3.46 -12.84
N PHE A 78 -2.79 -3.22 -13.58
CA PHE A 78 -3.09 -4.05 -14.75
C PHE A 78 -2.06 -3.90 -15.87
N GLU A 79 -1.84 -5.00 -16.58
CA GLU A 79 -0.86 -5.09 -17.67
C GLU A 79 -1.22 -4.20 -18.86
N HIS A 80 -2.50 -4.21 -19.26
CA HIS A 80 -2.97 -3.53 -20.46
C HIS A 80 -3.65 -2.20 -20.13
N PRO A 81 -3.51 -1.17 -20.98
CA PRO A 81 -4.22 0.08 -20.82
C PRO A 81 -5.76 -0.07 -20.87
N PRO A 82 -6.51 0.72 -20.09
CA PRO A 82 -6.01 1.57 -19.00
C PRO A 82 -5.36 0.71 -17.91
N LYS A 83 -4.35 1.22 -17.19
CA LYS A 83 -3.55 0.49 -16.17
C LYS A 83 -3.97 0.81 -14.71
N PRO A 84 -5.25 0.71 -14.33
CA PRO A 84 -5.67 1.07 -12.99
C PRO A 84 -5.10 0.12 -11.95
N ARG A 85 -4.94 0.66 -10.74
CA ARG A 85 -4.52 -0.08 -9.55
C ARG A 85 -5.72 -0.78 -8.96
N ASN A 86 -5.67 -2.11 -8.92
CA ASN A 86 -6.66 -2.91 -8.22
C ASN A 86 -6.03 -3.54 -6.98
N VAL A 87 -6.14 -2.82 -5.87
CA VAL A 87 -5.69 -3.28 -4.56
C VAL A 87 -6.27 -4.66 -4.25
N PHE A 88 -5.52 -5.49 -3.51
CA PHE A 88 -5.89 -6.88 -3.24
C PHE A 88 -5.86 -7.81 -4.47
N THR A 89 -5.15 -7.44 -5.52
CA THR A 89 -4.83 -8.33 -6.64
C THR A 89 -3.33 -8.39 -6.87
N TRP A 90 -2.89 -9.37 -7.65
CA TRP A 90 -1.51 -9.48 -8.12
C TRP A 90 -1.46 -9.26 -9.63
N ASN A 91 -0.54 -8.40 -10.09
CA ASN A 91 -0.10 -8.42 -11.47
C ASN A 91 0.80 -9.66 -11.65
N LEU A 92 0.26 -10.71 -12.28
CA LEU A 92 0.96 -11.97 -12.52
C LEU A 92 2.00 -11.88 -13.65
N HIS A 93 2.02 -10.79 -14.42
CA HIS A 93 3.12 -10.54 -15.36
C HIS A 93 4.38 -10.08 -14.61
N HIS A 94 4.22 -9.13 -13.68
CA HIS A 94 5.31 -8.66 -12.82
C HIS A 94 5.69 -9.68 -11.74
N PHE A 95 4.69 -10.33 -11.13
CA PHE A 95 4.81 -11.30 -10.05
C PHE A 95 4.15 -12.63 -10.45
N PRO A 96 4.76 -13.44 -11.33
CA PRO A 96 4.17 -14.69 -11.82
C PRO A 96 3.94 -15.73 -10.72
N HIS A 97 4.74 -15.67 -9.65
CA HIS A 97 4.61 -16.56 -8.49
C HIS A 97 4.65 -15.75 -7.19
N PRO A 98 3.57 -15.04 -6.83
CA PRO A 98 3.57 -14.13 -5.67
C PRO A 98 3.88 -14.84 -4.35
N MET A 99 3.39 -16.07 -4.17
CA MET A 99 3.69 -16.84 -2.95
C MET A 99 5.17 -17.18 -2.83
N VAL A 100 5.82 -17.53 -3.94
CA VAL A 100 7.27 -17.79 -3.97
C VAL A 100 8.05 -16.51 -3.65
N PHE A 101 7.61 -15.35 -4.16
CA PHE A 101 8.20 -14.05 -3.82
C PHE A 101 8.16 -13.79 -2.31
N ILE A 102 6.99 -13.97 -1.70
CA ILE A 102 6.76 -13.78 -0.26
C ILE A 102 7.67 -14.70 0.54
N GLU A 103 7.68 -15.99 0.21
CA GLU A 103 8.50 -17.00 0.90
C GLU A 103 10.00 -16.68 0.82
N GLU A 104 10.51 -16.28 -0.35
CA GLU A 104 11.92 -15.95 -0.53
C GLU A 104 12.34 -14.69 0.27
N TYR A 105 11.50 -13.65 0.30
CA TYR A 105 11.74 -12.47 1.13
C TYR A 105 11.75 -12.82 2.62
N HIS A 106 10.80 -13.66 3.07
CA HIS A 106 10.74 -14.11 4.46
C HIS A 106 11.98 -14.94 4.86
N LYS A 107 12.49 -15.81 3.97
CA LYS A 107 13.76 -16.54 4.19
C LYS A 107 14.96 -15.61 4.32
N LEU A 108 14.91 -14.44 3.70
CA LEU A 108 15.94 -13.39 3.83
C LEU A 108 15.76 -12.52 5.08
N GLY A 109 14.71 -12.76 5.89
CA GLY A 109 14.41 -12.00 7.10
C GLY A 109 13.70 -10.67 6.83
N MET A 110 13.17 -10.47 5.62
CA MET A 110 12.50 -9.23 5.21
C MET A 110 10.99 -9.46 5.14
N ARG A 111 10.19 -8.58 5.78
CA ARG A 111 8.73 -8.55 5.62
C ARG A 111 8.32 -7.82 4.36
N LEU A 112 7.14 -8.11 3.84
CA LEU A 112 6.56 -7.36 2.72
C LEU A 112 5.46 -6.42 3.21
N VAL A 113 5.54 -5.16 2.81
CA VAL A 113 4.55 -4.12 3.19
C VAL A 113 3.83 -3.66 1.93
N ALA A 114 2.60 -4.13 1.77
CA ALA A 114 1.79 -3.87 0.59
C ALA A 114 1.09 -2.50 0.67
N ASN A 115 1.17 -1.68 -0.39
CA ASN A 115 0.36 -0.47 -0.48
C ASN A 115 -1.10 -0.82 -0.78
N ILE A 116 -2.00 -0.54 0.15
CA ILE A 116 -3.45 -0.74 -0.02
C ILE A 116 -4.17 0.62 -0.05
N LYS A 117 -5.36 0.63 -0.66
CA LYS A 117 -6.32 1.73 -0.65
C LYS A 117 -7.63 1.22 -0.08
N HIS A 118 -8.35 2.10 0.62
CA HIS A 118 -9.63 1.80 1.25
C HIS A 118 -10.81 1.86 0.25
N TYR A 119 -10.53 1.77 -1.05
CA TYR A 119 -11.51 1.85 -2.13
C TYR A 119 -11.16 0.88 -3.25
N VAL A 120 -12.17 0.53 -4.06
CA VAL A 120 -12.04 -0.29 -5.26
C VAL A 120 -12.66 0.44 -6.45
N LEU A 121 -12.04 0.31 -7.62
CA LEU A 121 -12.56 0.88 -8.87
C LEU A 121 -13.66 -0.03 -9.46
N GLU A 122 -14.54 0.52 -10.30
CA GLU A 122 -15.65 -0.25 -10.90
C GLU A 122 -15.18 -1.41 -11.77
N ASN A 123 -13.97 -1.32 -12.33
CA ASN A 123 -13.34 -2.37 -13.11
C ASN A 123 -12.51 -3.35 -12.28
N HIS A 124 -12.55 -3.25 -10.95
CA HIS A 124 -11.96 -4.24 -10.08
C HIS A 124 -12.67 -5.59 -10.26
N PRO A 125 -11.96 -6.73 -10.41
CA PRO A 125 -12.58 -8.04 -10.64
C PRO A 125 -13.66 -8.41 -9.61
N GLU A 126 -13.40 -8.10 -8.34
CA GLU A 126 -14.34 -8.35 -7.23
C GLU A 126 -15.40 -7.23 -7.03
N TYR A 127 -15.46 -6.18 -7.85
CA TYR A 127 -16.33 -5.02 -7.59
C TYR A 127 -17.81 -5.40 -7.46
N GLN A 128 -18.32 -6.17 -8.42
CA GLN A 128 -19.73 -6.58 -8.42
C GLN A 128 -20.06 -7.50 -7.24
N LYS A 129 -19.11 -8.33 -6.82
CA LYS A 129 -19.26 -9.18 -5.64
C LYS A 129 -19.31 -8.35 -4.36
N LEU A 130 -18.44 -7.35 -4.22
CA LEU A 130 -18.44 -6.43 -3.08
C LEU A 130 -19.75 -5.62 -3.02
N LYS A 131 -20.21 -5.12 -4.17
CA LYS A 131 -21.50 -4.44 -4.31
C LYS A 131 -22.66 -5.35 -3.88
N GLY A 132 -22.74 -6.57 -4.42
CA GLY A 132 -23.81 -7.53 -4.10
C GLY A 132 -23.79 -8.01 -2.65
N ALA A 133 -22.63 -8.02 -1.99
CA ALA A 133 -22.49 -8.37 -0.58
C ALA A 133 -22.86 -7.21 0.38
N GLY A 134 -23.12 -6.01 -0.14
CA GLY A 134 -23.31 -4.82 0.69
C GLY A 134 -22.03 -4.40 1.44
N ALA A 135 -20.86 -4.67 0.86
CA ALA A 135 -19.54 -4.35 1.45
C ALA A 135 -19.00 -2.97 1.05
N LEU A 136 -19.77 -2.20 0.27
CA LEU A 136 -19.43 -0.85 -0.16
C LEU A 136 -20.34 0.14 0.58
N PHE A 137 -19.82 1.33 0.88
CA PHE A 137 -20.65 2.40 1.45
C PHE A 137 -21.91 2.61 0.61
N ALA A 138 -23.06 2.62 1.27
CA ALA A 138 -24.35 2.83 0.62
C ALA A 138 -24.94 4.20 0.99
N ASP A 139 -25.62 4.82 0.04
CA ASP A 139 -26.43 6.00 0.29
C ASP A 139 -27.66 5.59 1.14
N PRO A 140 -27.88 6.18 2.32
CA PRO A 140 -28.99 5.81 3.19
C PRO A 140 -30.37 6.10 2.60
N HIS A 141 -30.49 6.98 1.59
CA HIS A 141 -31.77 7.31 0.96
C HIS A 141 -32.17 6.30 -0.12
N THR A 142 -31.18 5.76 -0.84
CA THR A 142 -31.41 4.85 -1.99
C THR A 142 -31.01 3.40 -1.70
N ASN A 143 -30.26 3.18 -0.61
CA ASN A 143 -29.63 1.93 -0.24
C ASN A 143 -28.74 1.33 -1.36
N GLN A 144 -28.25 2.17 -2.28
CA GLN A 144 -27.34 1.81 -3.36
C GLN A 144 -25.90 2.15 -2.98
N SER A 145 -24.93 1.36 -3.46
CA SER A 145 -23.51 1.68 -3.27
C SER A 145 -23.15 3.05 -3.89
N VAL A 146 -22.43 3.86 -3.12
CA VAL A 146 -21.98 5.20 -3.53
C VAL A 146 -20.83 5.08 -4.52
N ILE A 147 -21.04 5.61 -5.72
CA ILE A 147 -20.00 5.70 -6.76
C ILE A 147 -19.39 7.11 -6.73
N THR A 148 -18.06 7.19 -6.69
CA THR A 148 -17.30 8.45 -6.69
C THR A 148 -16.07 8.36 -7.59
N ARG A 149 -15.47 9.52 -7.88
CA ARG A 149 -14.25 9.63 -8.67
C ARG A 149 -13.03 9.43 -7.78
N LEU A 150 -12.27 8.39 -8.06
CA LEU A 150 -11.15 7.92 -7.26
C LEU A 150 -9.88 7.92 -8.08
N TRP A 151 -8.74 8.04 -7.40
CA TRP A 151 -7.44 7.96 -8.04
C TRP A 151 -7.23 6.54 -8.62
N SER A 152 -7.04 6.43 -9.94
CA SER A 152 -6.87 5.16 -10.64
C SER A 152 -5.40 4.77 -10.93
N ASP A 153 -4.57 5.68 -11.47
CA ASP A 153 -3.15 5.39 -11.73
C ASP A 153 -2.18 6.60 -11.75
N GLU A 154 -1.40 6.88 -12.79
CA GLU A 154 -0.37 7.93 -12.75
C GLU A 154 -0.97 9.35 -12.69
N ARG A 155 -0.11 10.38 -12.65
CA ARG A 155 -0.51 11.78 -12.40
C ARG A 155 -1.71 12.19 -13.26
N GLY A 156 -2.82 12.49 -12.60
CA GLY A 156 -4.03 13.04 -13.21
C GLY A 156 -5.07 12.00 -13.65
N GLU A 157 -4.77 10.71 -13.57
CA GLU A 157 -5.72 9.66 -13.91
C GLU A 157 -6.67 9.33 -12.75
N ASN A 158 -7.95 9.19 -13.09
CA ASN A 158 -8.99 8.81 -12.15
C ASN A 158 -10.00 7.88 -12.81
N GLY A 159 -10.68 7.09 -11.98
CA GLY A 159 -11.73 6.16 -12.38
C GLY A 159 -12.91 6.27 -11.43
N LEU A 160 -14.06 5.75 -11.85
CA LEU A 160 -15.19 5.58 -10.96
C LEU A 160 -14.95 4.36 -10.04
N GLY A 161 -15.46 4.42 -8.83
CA GLY A 161 -15.42 3.32 -7.89
C GLY A 161 -16.11 3.65 -6.57
N SER A 162 -15.91 2.79 -5.58
CA SER A 162 -16.60 2.87 -4.28
C SER A 162 -15.63 2.63 -3.13
N HIS A 163 -15.90 3.25 -1.98
CA HIS A 163 -15.19 2.98 -0.73
C HIS A 163 -15.69 1.68 -0.09
N ILE A 164 -14.76 0.89 0.45
CA ILE A 164 -15.09 -0.33 1.20
C ILE A 164 -15.62 0.08 2.58
N ASP A 165 -16.74 -0.52 3.00
CA ASP A 165 -17.30 -0.32 4.33
C ASP A 165 -16.68 -1.30 5.33
N PHE A 166 -15.59 -0.87 5.96
CA PHE A 166 -14.92 -1.59 7.03
C PHE A 166 -15.70 -1.58 8.37
N THR A 167 -16.78 -0.83 8.49
CA THR A 167 -17.62 -0.84 9.71
C THR A 167 -18.63 -1.99 9.70
N SER A 168 -18.87 -2.58 8.53
CA SER A 168 -19.70 -3.77 8.39
C SER A 168 -18.97 -4.98 8.99
N ALA A 169 -19.63 -5.70 9.91
CA ALA A 169 -19.09 -6.88 10.59
C ALA A 169 -18.70 -8.05 9.65
N LYS A 170 -18.94 -7.91 8.34
CA LYS A 170 -18.83 -8.98 7.35
C LYS A 170 -17.47 -9.04 6.63
N ASP A 171 -16.66 -7.97 6.57
CA ASP A 171 -15.49 -7.92 5.66
C ASP A 171 -14.10 -8.04 6.34
N ILE A 172 -13.93 -7.61 7.59
CA ILE A 172 -12.59 -7.58 8.24
C ILE A 172 -12.00 -8.98 8.46
N LYS A 173 -12.83 -10.01 8.66
CA LYS A 173 -12.36 -11.32 9.16
C LYS A 173 -11.57 -12.13 8.11
N ARG A 174 -11.87 -11.98 6.81
CA ARG A 174 -11.34 -12.83 5.74
C ARG A 174 -9.93 -12.45 5.28
N ARG A 175 -9.57 -11.16 5.34
CA ARG A 175 -8.31 -10.66 4.75
C ARG A 175 -7.07 -10.91 5.59
N ARG A 176 -7.22 -11.15 6.91
CA ARG A 176 -6.12 -11.58 7.78
C ARG A 176 -5.62 -13.00 7.46
N GLU A 177 -6.46 -13.84 6.86
CA GLU A 177 -6.17 -15.26 6.63
C GLU A 177 -5.22 -15.48 5.43
N GLU A 178 -5.02 -14.48 4.57
CA GLU A 178 -4.20 -14.56 3.34
C GLU A 178 -2.72 -14.17 3.55
N GLY A 179 -2.29 -13.90 4.79
CA GLY A 179 -0.87 -13.71 5.13
C GLY A 179 -0.27 -12.32 4.82
N ILE A 180 -1.10 -11.30 4.61
CA ILE A 180 -0.64 -9.90 4.51
C ILE A 180 -0.35 -9.39 5.93
N ASP A 181 0.94 -9.17 6.23
CA ASP A 181 1.41 -8.82 7.59
C ASP A 181 0.94 -7.44 8.06
N CYS A 182 0.79 -6.49 7.13
CA CYS A 182 0.34 -5.11 7.38
C CYS A 182 -0.39 -4.56 6.14
N MET A 183 -1.54 -3.92 6.36
CA MET A 183 -2.28 -3.12 5.36
C MET A 183 -2.23 -1.64 5.73
#